data_AF-A0A937ZIS6-F1
#
_entry.id   AF-A0A937ZIS6-F1
#
_cell.length_a   1.000
_cell.length_b   1.000
_cell.length_c   1.000
_cell.angle_alpha   90.00
_cell.angle_beta   90.00
_cell.angle_gamma   90.00
#
_symmetry.space_group_name_H-M   'P 1'
#
loop_
_entity.id
_entity.type
_entity.pdbx_description
1 polymer ?
#
loop_
_entity_poly.entity_id
_entity_poly.type
_entity_poly.pdbx_seq_one_letter_code
_entity_poly.pdbx_strand_id
1 'polypeptide(L)'
;MDLVKSLKISASGMDVQSVRLRVLAENIANADSLPGEPGAQPYRRKVISFQNALDRAIGVETVKVRKIGEAKGEFQRRYDPNHPAADKDGFLLAPNVNALIEMMDFREAQQSYQANLSVLE
;
A
#
# COMPACT_ATOMS: atom_id res chain seq x y z
N MET A 1 11.20 30.65 1.46
CA MET A 1 10.74 29.71 0.42
C MET A 1 9.65 30.40 -0.36
N ASP A 2 9.63 30.22 -1.67
CA ASP A 2 8.59 30.76 -2.56
C ASP A 2 7.28 29.95 -2.38
N LEU A 3 6.15 30.64 -2.19
CA LEU A 3 4.83 30.05 -1.96
C LEU A 3 4.47 29.04 -3.05
N VAL A 4 4.75 29.36 -4.31
CA VAL A 4 4.44 28.47 -5.45
C VAL A 4 5.21 27.15 -5.35
N LYS A 5 6.45 27.19 -4.85
CA LYS A 5 7.28 26.00 -4.68
C LYS A 5 6.77 25.13 -3.54
N SER A 6 6.37 25.74 -2.42
CA SER A 6 5.76 25.02 -1.29
C SER A 6 4.47 24.32 -1.72
N LEU A 7 3.57 25.01 -2.43
CA LEU A 7 2.32 24.44 -2.94
C LEU A 7 2.58 23.26 -3.88
N LYS A 8 3.56 23.35 -4.78
CA LYS A 8 3.96 22.24 -5.67
C LYS A 8 4.47 21.02 -4.91
N ILE A 9 5.30 21.24 -3.87
CA ILE A 9 5.79 20.14 -3.02
C ILE A 9 4.60 19.47 -2.32
N SER A 10 3.74 20.25 -1.67
CA SER A 10 2.57 19.74 -0.96
C SER A 10 1.61 19.00 -1.89
N ALA A 11 1.32 19.53 -3.08
CA ALA A 11 0.50 18.85 -4.08
C ALA A 11 1.10 17.48 -4.47
N SER A 12 2.41 17.42 -4.75
CA SER A 12 3.07 16.15 -5.09
C SER A 12 3.06 15.14 -3.91
N GLY A 13 3.21 15.64 -2.68
CA GLY A 13 3.09 14.84 -1.46
C GLY A 13 1.69 14.27 -1.28
N MET A 14 0.66 15.11 -1.46
CA MET A 14 -0.75 14.72 -1.41
C MET A 14 -1.05 13.62 -2.44
N ASP A 15 -0.58 13.78 -3.68
CA ASP A 15 -0.81 12.81 -4.76
C ASP A 15 -0.23 11.43 -4.43
N VAL A 16 1.04 11.36 -3.99
CA VAL A 16 1.67 10.07 -3.66
C VAL A 16 1.05 9.41 -2.43
N GLN A 17 0.62 10.18 -1.44
CA GLN A 17 -0.06 9.65 -0.26
C GLN A 17 -1.47 9.14 -0.60
N SER A 18 -2.18 9.80 -1.53
CA SER A 18 -3.45 9.28 -2.06
C SER A 18 -3.28 7.92 -2.74
N VAL A 19 -2.18 7.72 -3.49
CA VAL A 19 -1.87 6.41 -4.06
C VAL A 19 -1.52 5.39 -2.97
N ARG A 20 -0.72 5.77 -1.97
CA ARG A 20 -0.38 4.91 -0.82
C ARG A 20 -1.64 4.46 -0.08
N LEU A 21 -2.58 5.37 0.20
CA LEU A 21 -3.86 5.05 0.83
C LEU A 21 -4.66 4.02 0.05
N ARG A 22 -4.72 4.13 -1.29
CA ARG A 22 -5.40 3.13 -2.14
C ARG A 22 -4.74 1.75 -2.07
N VAL A 23 -3.41 1.69 -2.09
CA VAL A 23 -2.66 0.43 -1.96
C VAL A 23 -2.89 -0.22 -0.60
N LEU A 24 -2.84 0.57 0.48
CA LEU A 24 -3.07 0.09 1.84
C LEU A 24 -4.52 -0.39 2.01
N ALA A 25 -5.50 0.34 1.49
CA ALA A 25 -6.90 -0.08 1.49
C ALA A 25 -7.10 -1.41 0.76
N GLU A 26 -6.45 -1.59 -0.39
CA GLU A 26 -6.50 -2.85 -1.14
C GLU A 26 -5.89 -4.01 -0.33
N ASN A 27 -4.76 -3.78 0.34
CA ASN A 27 -4.15 -4.78 1.21
C ASN A 27 -5.08 -5.16 2.37
N ILE A 28 -5.66 -4.18 3.07
CA ILE A 28 -6.58 -4.41 4.19
C ILE A 28 -7.79 -5.21 3.72
N ALA A 29 -8.42 -4.81 2.60
CA ALA A 29 -9.60 -5.48 2.07
C ALA A 29 -9.34 -6.95 1.70
N ASN A 30 -8.12 -7.28 1.28
CA ASN A 30 -7.74 -8.63 0.87
C ASN A 30 -6.96 -9.39 1.96
N ALA A 31 -6.83 -8.86 3.18
CA ALA A 31 -5.98 -9.46 4.22
C ALA A 31 -6.43 -10.88 4.62
N ASP A 32 -7.74 -11.13 4.56
CA ASP A 32 -8.36 -12.42 4.89
C ASP A 32 -8.94 -13.14 3.66
N SER A 33 -8.55 -12.74 2.45
CA SER A 33 -8.99 -13.41 1.22
C SER A 33 -8.33 -14.78 1.10
N LEU A 34 -9.11 -15.84 1.32
CA LEU A 34 -8.65 -17.23 1.20
C LEU A 34 -8.87 -17.75 -0.22
N PRO A 35 -7.99 -18.64 -0.73
CA PRO A 35 -8.14 -19.26 -2.03
C PRO A 35 -9.40 -20.14 -2.06
N GLY A 36 -10.08 -20.22 -3.22
CA GLY A 36 -11.26 -21.07 -3.40
C GLY A 36 -10.94 -22.54 -3.67
N GLU A 37 -9.73 -22.83 -4.17
CA GLU A 37 -9.30 -24.16 -4.58
C GLU A 37 -7.89 -24.48 -4.08
N PRO A 38 -7.56 -25.76 -3.83
CA PRO A 38 -6.23 -26.15 -3.40
C PRO A 38 -5.15 -25.74 -4.42
N GLY A 39 -4.07 -25.14 -3.93
CA GLY A 39 -2.94 -24.70 -4.76
C GLY A 39 -3.13 -23.34 -5.44
N ALA A 40 -4.29 -22.70 -5.33
CA ALA A 40 -4.44 -21.32 -5.77
C ALA A 40 -3.60 -20.36 -4.89
N GLN A 41 -2.95 -19.39 -5.52
CA GLN A 41 -2.18 -18.39 -4.79
C GLN A 41 -3.12 -17.34 -4.18
N PRO A 42 -3.03 -17.07 -2.87
CA PRO A 42 -3.83 -16.03 -2.24
C PRO A 42 -3.31 -14.63 -2.63
N TYR A 43 -4.06 -13.60 -2.24
CA TYR A 43 -3.64 -12.22 -2.44
C TYR A 43 -2.23 -11.97 -1.87
N ARG A 44 -1.38 -11.32 -2.67
CA ARG A 44 -0.03 -10.92 -2.24
C ARG A 44 -0.02 -9.44 -1.91
N ARG A 45 0.44 -9.10 -0.70
CA ARG A 45 0.58 -7.74 -0.22
C ARG A 45 1.27 -6.87 -1.27
N LYS A 46 0.65 -5.74 -1.62
CA LYS A 46 1.25 -4.74 -2.49
C LYS A 46 2.09 -3.75 -1.69
N VAL A 47 3.20 -3.32 -2.28
CA VAL A 47 4.11 -2.33 -1.72
C VAL A 47 4.30 -1.19 -2.71
N ILE A 48 4.36 0.03 -2.20
CA ILE A 48 4.57 1.23 -3.01
C ILE A 48 5.97 1.79 -2.76
N SER A 49 6.60 2.28 -3.81
CA SER A 49 7.88 2.99 -3.73
C SER A 49 7.76 4.36 -4.38
N PHE A 50 8.47 5.32 -3.82
CA PHE A 50 8.52 6.69 -4.31
C PHE A 50 9.89 7.01 -4.90
N GLN A 51 9.95 8.07 -5.69
CA GLN A 51 11.20 8.63 -6.17
C GLN A 51 11.09 10.15 -6.28
N ASN A 52 12.24 10.82 -6.17
CA ASN A 52 12.31 12.25 -6.43
C ASN A 52 12.10 12.52 -7.92
N ALA A 53 11.53 13.68 -8.22
CA ALA A 53 11.36 14.21 -9.56
C ALA A 53 11.70 15.70 -9.53
N LEU A 54 12.68 16.12 -10.34
CA LEU A 54 13.01 17.53 -10.46
C LEU A 54 12.04 18.20 -11.44
N ASP A 55 11.27 19.17 -10.96
CA ASP A 55 10.55 20.10 -11.82
C ASP A 55 11.51 21.20 -12.28
N ARG A 56 12.00 21.07 -13.52
CA ARG A 56 12.97 21.98 -14.12
C ARG A 56 12.42 23.39 -14.38
N ALA A 57 11.09 23.54 -14.49
CA ALA A 57 10.49 24.84 -14.78
C ALA A 57 10.57 25.80 -13.59
N ILE A 58 10.53 25.26 -12.37
CA ILE A 58 10.56 26.05 -11.12
C ILE A 58 11.74 25.72 -10.21
N GLY A 59 12.58 24.75 -10.61
CA GLY A 59 13.77 24.33 -9.88
C GLY A 59 13.46 23.76 -8.51
N VAL A 60 12.44 22.91 -8.39
CA VAL A 60 12.05 22.26 -7.12
C VAL A 60 12.04 20.74 -7.27
N GLU A 61 12.51 20.04 -6.23
CA GLU A 61 12.32 18.59 -6.14
C GLU A 61 10.93 18.28 -5.60
N THR A 62 10.21 17.43 -6.32
CA THR A 62 8.92 16.87 -5.94
C THR A 62 9.05 15.36 -5.76
N VAL A 63 7.99 14.72 -5.30
CA VAL A 63 7.91 13.26 -5.17
C VAL A 63 6.90 12.69 -6.16
N LYS A 64 7.18 11.51 -6.70
CA LYS A 64 6.22 10.75 -7.49
C LYS A 64 6.27 9.27 -7.16
N VAL A 65 5.19 8.56 -7.51
CA VAL A 65 5.17 7.10 -7.44
C VAL A 65 6.17 6.54 -8.44
N ARG A 66 7.09 5.71 -7.96
CA ARG A 66 8.03 4.96 -8.80
C ARG A 66 7.39 3.68 -9.31
N LYS A 67 6.88 2.88 -8.39
CA LYS A 67 6.30 1.56 -8.68
C LYS A 67 5.40 1.10 -7.54
N ILE A 68 4.30 0.45 -7.91
CA ILE A 68 3.54 -0.46 -7.05
C ILE A 68 3.99 -1.87 -7.42
N GLY A 69 4.51 -2.61 -6.45
CA GLY A 69 4.98 -3.98 -6.62
C GLY A 69 4.37 -4.90 -5.56
N GLU A 70 4.89 -6.11 -5.49
CA GLU A 70 4.46 -7.11 -4.52
C GLU A 70 5.53 -7.30 -3.44
N ALA A 71 5.08 -7.52 -2.20
CA ALA A 71 5.96 -7.78 -1.08
C ALA A 71 6.70 -9.10 -1.28
N LYS A 72 8.02 -9.06 -1.05
CA LYS A 72 8.83 -10.27 -0.90
C LYS A 72 8.46 -10.94 0.42
N GLY A 73 8.35 -12.26 0.40
CA GLY A 73 7.99 -13.05 1.58
C GLY A 73 7.05 -14.20 1.22
N GLU A 74 6.97 -15.16 2.12
CA GLU A 74 6.10 -16.32 1.97
C GLU A 74 4.65 -15.97 2.34
N PHE A 75 3.71 -16.72 1.78
CA PHE A 75 2.32 -16.71 2.21
C PHE A 75 2.19 -17.31 3.61
N GLN A 76 1.18 -16.90 4.36
CA GLN A 76 0.93 -17.48 5.68
C GLN A 76 0.30 -18.87 5.50
N ARG A 77 0.73 -19.88 6.27
CA ARG A 77 0.00 -21.15 6.36
C ARG A 77 -1.04 -21.05 7.47
N ARG A 78 -2.29 -21.36 7.16
CA ARG A 78 -3.42 -21.37 8.09
C ARG A 78 -4.00 -22.79 8.14
N TYR A 79 -4.28 -23.29 9.34
CA TYR A 79 -4.88 -24.60 9.53
C TYR A 79 -6.42 -24.45 9.52
N ASP A 80 -7.07 -25.06 8.54
CA ASP A 80 -8.52 -25.17 8.44
C ASP A 80 -8.88 -26.42 7.61
N PRO A 81 -8.98 -27.60 8.26
CA PRO A 81 -9.17 -28.87 7.56
C PRO A 81 -10.53 -29.02 6.89
N ASN A 82 -11.50 -28.15 7.21
CA ASN A 82 -12.84 -28.16 6.61
C ASN A 82 -12.93 -27.22 5.40
N HIS A 83 -11.87 -26.47 5.09
CA HIS A 83 -11.87 -25.53 3.98
C HIS A 83 -11.70 -26.26 2.64
N PRO A 84 -12.48 -25.95 1.59
CA PRO A 84 -12.35 -26.58 0.27
C PRO A 84 -10.97 -26.47 -0.36
N ALA A 85 -10.24 -25.40 -0.02
CA ALA A 85 -8.88 -25.13 -0.50
C ALA A 85 -7.76 -25.72 0.39
N ALA A 86 -8.10 -26.46 1.44
CA ALA A 86 -7.10 -27.10 2.30
C ALA A 86 -6.35 -28.21 1.55
N ASP A 87 -5.07 -28.34 1.84
CA ASP A 87 -4.23 -29.45 1.41
C ASP A 87 -4.56 -30.73 2.20
N LYS A 88 -3.87 -31.83 1.86
CA LYS A 88 -4.08 -33.14 2.50
C LYS A 88 -3.82 -33.14 4.00
N ASP A 89 -3.04 -32.17 4.50
CA ASP A 89 -2.69 -32.03 5.91
C ASP A 89 -3.62 -31.03 6.63
N GLY A 90 -4.64 -30.50 5.94
CA GLY A 90 -5.61 -29.54 6.48
C GLY A 90 -5.14 -28.08 6.49
N PHE A 91 -4.07 -27.75 5.77
CA PHE A 91 -3.53 -26.39 5.68
C PHE A 91 -3.87 -25.72 4.37
N LEU A 92 -4.04 -24.41 4.41
CA LEU A 92 -4.15 -23.57 3.21
C LEU A 92 -3.17 -22.39 3.28
N LEU A 93 -2.90 -21.80 2.13
CA LEU A 93 -2.16 -20.56 2.02
C LEU A 93 -3.11 -19.37 2.23
N ALA A 94 -2.67 -18.39 3.00
CA ALA A 94 -3.35 -17.14 3.26
C ALA A 94 -2.46 -15.95 2.87
N PRO A 95 -3.05 -14.78 2.60
CA PRO A 95 -2.31 -13.58 2.22
C PRO A 95 -1.17 -13.24 3.18
N ASN A 96 -0.06 -12.73 2.65
CA ASN A 96 1.07 -12.23 3.46
C ASN A 96 0.84 -10.78 3.93
N VAL A 97 -0.38 -10.48 4.35
CA VAL A 97 -0.81 -9.16 4.81
C VAL A 97 -1.00 -9.20 6.31
N ASN A 98 -0.48 -8.20 7.02
CA ASN A 98 -0.79 -7.99 8.43
C ASN A 98 -1.71 -6.77 8.54
N ALA A 99 -3.01 -7.02 8.72
CA ALA A 99 -4.03 -5.96 8.75
C ALA A 99 -3.76 -4.89 9.82
N LEU A 100 -3.19 -5.24 10.98
CA LEU A 100 -2.84 -4.27 12.02
C LEU A 100 -1.76 -3.31 11.54
N ILE A 101 -0.72 -3.82 10.89
CA ILE A 101 0.36 -3.01 10.32
C ILE A 101 -0.18 -2.14 9.18
N GLU A 102 -0.98 -2.70 8.26
CA GLU A 102 -1.56 -1.92 7.15
C GLU A 102 -2.47 -0.78 7.66
N MET A 103 -3.24 -1.02 8.72
CA MET A 103 -4.10 0.00 9.33
C MET A 103 -3.29 1.10 10.03
N MET A 104 -2.15 0.76 10.65
CA MET A 104 -1.23 1.75 11.20
C MET A 104 -0.61 2.60 10.10
N ASP A 105 -0.09 1.96 9.05
CA ASP A 105 0.43 2.64 7.85
C ASP A 105 -0.64 3.51 7.18
N PHE A 106 -1.90 3.07 7.17
CA PHE A 106 -3.02 3.81 6.58
C PHE A 106 -3.27 5.12 7.33
N ARG A 107 -3.28 5.06 8.67
CA ARG A 107 -3.43 6.26 9.50
C ARG A 107 -2.28 7.24 9.29
N GLU A 108 -1.04 6.75 9.21
CA GLU A 108 0.14 7.57 8.93
C GLU A 108 0.06 8.25 7.55
N ALA A 109 -0.31 7.49 6.51
CA ALA A 109 -0.49 8.02 5.16
C ALA A 109 -1.63 9.05 5.10
N GLN A 110 -2.71 8.84 5.85
CA GLN A 110 -3.84 9.77 5.95
C GLN A 110 -3.43 11.07 6.62
N GLN A 111 -2.67 11.02 7.73
CA GLN A 111 -2.13 12.21 8.38
C GLN A 111 -1.20 12.98 7.43
N SER A 112 -0.35 12.28 6.68
CA SER A 112 0.54 12.89 5.69
C SER A 112 -0.23 13.53 4.53
N TYR A 113 -1.32 12.90 4.07
CA TYR A 113 -2.22 13.48 3.07
C TYR A 113 -2.87 14.76 3.60
N GLN A 114 -3.42 14.73 4.81
CA GLN A 114 -4.06 15.89 5.44
C GLN A 114 -3.07 17.04 5.67
N ALA A 115 -1.85 16.75 6.12
CA ALA A 115 -0.81 17.77 6.32
C ALA A 115 -0.39 18.46 5.00
N ASN A 116 -0.42 17.74 3.88
CA ASN A 116 -0.18 18.34 2.58
C ASN A 116 -1.38 19.18 2.11
N LEU A 117 -2.60 18.69 2.34
CA LEU A 117 -3.83 19.39 2.00
C LEU A 117 -3.97 20.71 2.76
N SER A 118 -3.61 20.76 4.05
CA SER A 118 -3.70 21.98 4.87
C SER A 118 -2.76 23.11 4.42
N VAL A 119 -1.79 22.84 3.54
CA VAL A 119 -0.94 23.87 2.92
C VAL A 119 -1.59 24.45 1.66
N LEU A 120 -2.53 23.72 1.06
CA LEU A 120 -3.28 24.14 -0.13
C LEU A 120 -4.55 24.93 0.22
N GLU A 121 -5.03 24.81 1.47
CA GLU A 121 -6.12 25.62 2.06
C GLU A 121 -5.63 27.02 2.48
#